data_AF-Q6XKR6-F1
#
_entry.id   AF-Q6XKR6-F1
#
_cell.length_a   1.000
_cell.length_b   1.000
_cell.length_c   1.000
_cell.angle_alpha   90.00
_cell.angle_beta   90.00
_cell.angle_gamma   90.00
#
_symmetry.space_group_name_H-M   'P 1'
#
loop_
_entity.id
_entity.type
_entity.pdbx_description
1 polymer ?
#
loop_
_entity_poly.entity_id
_entity_poly.type
_entity_poly.pdbx_seq_one_letter_code
_entity_poly.pdbx_strand_id
1 'polypeptide(L)'
;LFPGTQSSEEGGGGKKGGKKKGSSFQTASALFRENLNKLMTNLRSTHPHFVRCIIPNETKTPGAMEHELVLHQLRCNGVLEGIRICRKGFPSRILYADFKQRYKVLNASAIPEGQFIDSKKASEKLLGSIDIDHTQYKFGHTKVFFKAGLLGILEEMRDEKLAQLITRTQA
;
A
#
# COMPACT_ATOMS: atom_id res chain seq x y z
N LEU A 1 45.26 24.99 -1.03
CA LEU A 1 46.19 25.81 -0.21
C LEU A 1 45.84 25.54 1.24
N PHE A 2 46.62 25.01 2.17
CA PHE A 2 47.94 24.35 2.38
C PHE A 2 47.88 23.88 3.86
N PRO A 3 48.78 23.05 4.43
CA PRO A 3 49.75 22.13 3.83
C PRO A 3 49.70 20.72 4.45
N GLY A 4 50.34 19.76 3.78
CA GLY A 4 50.72 18.48 4.38
C GLY A 4 51.96 18.62 5.27
N THR A 5 52.06 17.73 6.25
CA THR A 5 53.27 17.55 7.07
C THR A 5 53.70 16.09 6.95
N GLN A 6 54.86 15.87 6.35
CA GLN A 6 55.62 14.62 6.43
C GLN A 6 56.73 14.79 7.47
N SER A 7 56.88 13.81 8.34
CA SER A 7 58.10 13.45 9.09
C SER A 7 57.81 12.08 9.71
N SER A 8 58.66 11.08 9.84
CA SER A 8 59.94 10.64 9.25
C SER A 8 60.04 9.15 9.65
N GLU A 9 60.80 8.34 8.92
CA GLU A 9 61.02 6.92 9.21
C GLU A 9 61.77 6.68 10.54
N GLU A 10 61.47 5.57 11.24
CA GLU A 10 62.45 4.60 11.76
C GLU A 10 61.78 3.47 12.58
N GLY A 11 62.33 2.25 12.49
CA GLY A 11 62.31 1.29 13.60
C GLY A 11 61.53 -0.01 13.40
N GLY A 12 62.25 -1.11 13.17
CA GLY A 12 61.73 -2.45 12.88
C GLY A 12 61.13 -3.24 14.06
N GLY A 13 60.64 -4.44 13.72
CA GLY A 13 60.67 -5.61 14.60
C GLY A 13 59.33 -6.12 15.16
N GLY A 14 58.89 -7.27 14.64
CA GLY A 14 58.48 -8.41 15.49
C GLY A 14 57.09 -8.43 16.15
N LYS A 15 56.22 -9.30 15.61
CA LYS A 15 55.19 -10.13 16.29
C LYS A 15 54.41 -9.53 17.47
N LYS A 16 53.07 -9.45 17.31
CA LYS A 16 52.12 -10.22 18.16
C LYS A 16 50.72 -10.18 17.55
N GLY A 17 50.14 -11.36 17.37
CA GLY A 17 48.74 -11.54 17.02
C GLY A 17 47.85 -10.84 18.04
N GLY A 18 47.29 -9.71 17.66
CA GLY A 18 46.20 -9.06 18.37
C GLY A 18 44.89 -9.58 17.80
N LYS A 19 44.11 -10.29 18.61
CA LYS A 19 42.67 -10.47 18.41
C LYS A 19 42.10 -9.19 17.78
N LYS A 20 41.38 -9.29 16.66
CA LYS A 20 40.58 -8.18 16.09
C LYS A 20 39.79 -7.57 17.24
N LYS A 21 40.27 -6.46 17.79
CA LYS A 21 39.60 -5.73 18.88
C LYS A 21 38.23 -5.34 18.32
N GLY A 22 37.21 -5.81 19.02
CA GLY A 22 35.82 -5.78 18.59
C GLY A 22 35.33 -4.37 18.29
N SER A 23 34.31 -4.32 17.43
CA SER A 23 33.53 -3.14 17.06
C SER A 23 34.40 -1.93 16.74
N SER A 24 34.62 -1.72 15.43
CA SER A 24 34.94 -0.41 14.85
C SER A 24 34.27 0.69 15.67
N PHE A 25 34.99 1.77 16.03
CA PHE A 25 34.44 2.93 16.73
C PHE A 25 33.25 3.50 15.92
N GLN A 26 32.06 2.94 16.14
CA GLN A 26 30.82 3.34 15.52
C GLN A 26 30.24 4.44 16.40
N THR A 27 30.11 5.64 15.82
CA THR A 27 29.37 6.71 16.48
C THR A 27 27.89 6.32 16.57
N ALA A 28 27.17 6.86 17.56
CA ALA A 28 25.73 6.64 17.68
C ALA A 28 24.98 6.98 16.37
N SER A 29 25.43 8.02 15.66
CA SER A 29 24.89 8.41 14.35
C SER A 29 25.15 7.38 13.26
N ALA A 30 26.32 6.73 13.26
CA ALA A 30 26.65 5.67 12.30
C ALA A 30 25.74 4.45 12.50
N LEU A 31 25.53 4.04 13.76
CA LEU A 31 24.62 2.95 14.10
C LEU A 31 23.15 3.28 13.75
N PHE A 32 22.70 4.50 14.05
CA PHE A 32 21.35 4.95 13.71
C PHE A 32 21.10 4.97 12.20
N ARG A 33 22.08 5.43 11.41
CA ARG A 33 22.01 5.42 9.95
C ARG A 33 21.90 3.99 9.40
N GLU A 34 22.69 3.06 9.94
CA GLU A 34 22.62 1.66 9.53
C GLU A 34 21.24 1.06 9.83
N ASN A 35 20.70 1.30 11.02
CA ASN A 35 19.38 0.83 11.43
C ASN A 35 18.26 1.44 10.57
N LEU A 36 18.32 2.74 10.28
CA LEU A 36 17.36 3.41 9.39
C LEU A 36 17.38 2.81 7.97
N ASN A 37 18.56 2.54 7.42
CA ASN A 37 18.68 1.95 6.08
C ASN A 37 18.05 0.54 6.02
N LYS A 38 18.32 -0.28 7.04
CA LYS A 38 17.70 -1.61 7.17
C LYS A 38 16.17 -1.50 7.30
N LEU A 39 15.68 -0.59 8.14
CA LEU A 39 14.25 -0.34 8.31
C LEU A 39 13.59 0.08 6.99
N MET A 40 14.16 1.04 6.26
CA MET A 40 13.60 1.51 4.99
C MET A 40 13.59 0.42 3.91
N THR A 41 14.59 -0.46 3.91
CA THR A 41 14.63 -1.61 3.00
C THR A 41 13.47 -2.57 3.29
N ASN A 42 13.24 -2.90 4.56
CA ASN A 42 12.14 -3.77 4.98
C ASN A 42 10.77 -3.15 4.71
N LEU A 43 10.59 -1.85 4.97
CA LEU A 43 9.31 -1.18 4.69
C LEU A 43 8.99 -1.18 3.19
N ARG A 44 10.00 -0.96 2.33
CA ARG A 44 9.83 -0.94 0.87
C ARG A 44 9.50 -2.31 0.26
N SER A 45 9.80 -3.41 0.93
CA SER A 45 9.47 -4.77 0.45
C SER A 45 8.05 -5.22 0.82
N THR A 46 7.30 -4.40 1.57
CA THR A 46 5.94 -4.72 2.03
C THR A 46 4.86 -3.89 1.33
N HIS A 47 3.59 -4.21 1.59
CA HIS A 47 2.46 -3.38 1.17
C HIS A 47 2.10 -2.39 2.29
N PRO A 48 2.31 -1.07 2.10
CA PRO A 48 2.13 -0.10 3.17
C PRO A 48 0.66 0.25 3.38
N HIS A 49 0.26 0.33 4.66
CA HIS A 49 -1.01 0.89 5.11
C HIS A 49 -0.72 2.11 5.99
N PHE A 50 -1.48 3.19 5.82
CA PHE A 50 -1.21 4.46 6.49
C PHE A 50 -2.34 4.85 7.44
N VAL A 51 -1.97 5.26 8.66
CA VAL A 51 -2.87 5.88 9.65
C VAL A 51 -2.27 7.22 10.04
N ARG A 52 -3.05 8.31 9.95
CA ARG A 52 -2.62 9.65 10.36
C ARG A 52 -3.42 10.11 11.57
N CYS A 53 -2.74 10.22 12.71
CA CYS A 53 -3.33 10.79 13.92
C CYS A 53 -3.44 12.32 13.78
N ILE A 54 -4.54 12.88 14.27
CA ILE A 54 -4.82 14.33 14.27
C ILE A 54 -5.03 14.77 15.72
N ILE A 55 -4.37 15.87 16.10
CA ILE A 55 -4.55 16.50 17.41
C ILE A 55 -5.78 17.41 17.32
N PRO A 56 -6.85 17.16 18.10
CA PRO A 56 -8.09 17.92 17.98
C PRO A 56 -8.01 19.31 18.64
N ASN A 57 -7.24 19.47 19.71
CA ASN A 57 -7.03 20.73 20.43
C ASN A 57 -5.75 20.66 21.28
N GLU A 58 -5.17 21.80 21.64
CA GLU A 58 -3.98 21.88 22.51
C GLU A 58 -4.32 21.83 24.02
N THR A 59 -5.56 22.16 24.38
CA THR A 59 -6.02 22.20 25.78
C THR A 59 -6.27 20.81 26.38
N LYS A 60 -6.06 19.74 25.60
CA LYS A 60 -6.29 18.33 25.99
C LYS A 60 -7.71 18.06 26.49
N THR A 61 -8.68 18.83 26.01
CA THR A 61 -10.08 18.70 26.41
C THR A 61 -10.78 17.67 25.51
N PRO A 62 -11.38 16.61 26.07
CA PRO A 62 -12.11 15.63 25.26
C PRO A 62 -13.33 16.28 24.59
N GLY A 63 -13.62 15.92 23.33
CA GLY A 63 -14.77 16.44 22.57
C GLY A 63 -14.62 17.87 22.05
N ALA A 64 -13.61 18.62 22.48
CA ALA A 64 -13.30 19.94 21.90
C ALA A 64 -12.48 19.79 20.61
N MET A 65 -12.74 20.66 19.62
CA MET A 65 -12.00 20.66 18.36
C MET A 65 -11.69 22.09 17.90
N GLU A 66 -10.42 22.34 17.61
CA GLU A 66 -9.92 23.59 17.08
C GLU A 66 -9.68 23.47 15.56
N HIS A 67 -10.50 24.18 14.79
CA HIS A 67 -10.56 24.00 13.34
C HIS A 67 -9.28 24.44 12.64
N GLU A 68 -8.69 25.58 13.02
CA GLU A 68 -7.46 26.08 12.40
C GLU A 68 -6.26 25.14 12.64
N LEU A 69 -6.11 24.63 13.87
CA LEU A 69 -5.11 23.63 14.22
C LEU A 69 -5.24 22.36 13.37
N VAL A 70 -6.46 21.84 13.24
CA VAL A 70 -6.74 20.64 12.44
C VAL A 70 -6.50 20.90 10.96
N LEU A 71 -6.96 22.03 10.42
CA LEU A 71 -6.74 22.40 9.02
C LEU A 71 -5.25 22.54 8.70
N HIS A 72 -4.47 23.16 9.58
CA HIS A 72 -3.02 23.24 9.44
C HIS A 72 -2.38 21.84 9.36
N GLN A 73 -2.74 20.94 10.27
CA GLN A 73 -2.28 19.55 10.25
C GLN A 73 -2.66 18.84 8.95
N LEU A 74 -3.89 18.98 8.46
CA LEU A 74 -4.34 18.31 7.22
C LEU A 74 -3.53 18.76 6.00
N ARG A 75 -3.13 20.04 5.94
CA ARG A 75 -2.25 20.59 4.89
C ARG A 75 -0.82 20.09 5.03
N CYS A 76 -0.20 20.25 6.21
CA CYS A 76 1.20 19.88 6.44
C CYS A 76 1.46 18.38 6.37
N ASN A 77 0.45 17.57 6.73
CA ASN A 77 0.52 16.12 6.68
C ASN A 77 0.24 15.56 5.27
N GLY A 78 -0.08 16.43 4.29
CA GLY A 78 -0.43 16.04 2.93
C GLY A 78 -1.72 15.22 2.84
N VAL A 79 -2.61 15.32 3.84
CA VAL A 79 -3.88 14.57 3.86
C VAL A 79 -4.80 15.07 2.75
N LEU A 80 -4.85 16.39 2.52
CA LEU A 80 -5.66 16.98 1.45
C LEU A 80 -5.15 16.55 0.07
N GLU A 81 -3.84 16.53 -0.14
CA GLU A 81 -3.19 16.04 -1.35
C GLU A 81 -3.43 14.54 -1.53
N GLY A 82 -3.34 13.77 -0.45
CA GLY A 82 -3.66 12.34 -0.42
C GLY A 82 -5.09 12.08 -0.88
N ILE A 83 -6.08 12.78 -0.30
CA ILE A 83 -7.49 12.70 -0.72
C ILE A 83 -7.64 13.07 -2.18
N ARG A 84 -7.00 14.15 -2.63
CA ARG A 84 -7.06 14.60 -4.04
C ARG A 84 -6.52 13.55 -5.00
N ILE A 85 -5.38 12.93 -4.67
CA ILE A 85 -4.78 11.85 -5.47
C ILE A 85 -5.67 10.61 -5.45
N CYS A 86 -6.15 10.20 -4.28
CA CYS A 86 -7.04 9.04 -4.14
C CYS A 86 -8.36 9.21 -4.90
N ARG A 87 -8.94 10.43 -4.94
CA ARG A 87 -10.15 10.73 -5.73
C ARG A 87 -9.93 10.64 -7.24
N LYS A 88 -8.75 11.04 -7.72
CA LYS A 88 -8.41 10.98 -9.16
C LYS A 88 -7.92 9.59 -9.57
N GLY A 89 -7.34 8.85 -8.65
CA GLY A 89 -6.74 7.54 -8.88
C GLY A 89 -7.72 6.38 -8.71
N PHE A 90 -7.14 5.18 -8.79
CA PHE A 90 -7.82 3.91 -8.58
C PHE A 90 -7.03 3.12 -7.53
N PRO A 91 -7.35 3.29 -6.23
CA PRO A 91 -6.58 2.71 -5.13
C PRO A 91 -6.63 1.18 -5.10
N SER A 92 -7.76 0.59 -5.49
CA SER A 92 -7.95 -0.87 -5.47
C SER A 92 -7.59 -1.49 -6.81
N ARG A 93 -6.80 -2.58 -6.80
CA ARG A 93 -6.28 -3.23 -8.01
C ARG A 93 -6.35 -4.74 -7.85
N ILE A 94 -7.04 -5.43 -8.75
CA ILE A 94 -7.28 -6.87 -8.66
C ILE A 94 -6.82 -7.54 -9.95
N LEU A 95 -6.13 -8.68 -9.85
CA LEU A 95 -5.76 -9.48 -11.02
C LEU A 95 -7.01 -10.00 -11.72
N TYR A 96 -6.97 -10.09 -13.05
CA TYR A 96 -8.12 -10.56 -13.82
C TYR A 96 -8.59 -11.97 -13.42
N ALA A 97 -7.65 -12.88 -13.10
CA ALA A 97 -7.98 -14.22 -12.66
C ALA A 97 -8.76 -14.21 -11.34
N ASP A 98 -8.26 -13.47 -10.34
CA ASP A 98 -8.90 -13.33 -9.03
C ASP A 98 -10.27 -12.67 -9.15
N PHE A 99 -10.38 -11.61 -9.96
CA PHE A 99 -11.63 -10.91 -10.20
C PHE A 99 -12.67 -11.85 -10.85
N LYS A 100 -12.28 -12.55 -11.92
CA LYS A 100 -13.13 -13.55 -12.58
C LYS A 100 -13.63 -14.59 -11.59
N GLN A 101 -12.73 -15.21 -10.83
CA GLN A 101 -13.09 -16.27 -9.88
C GLN A 101 -14.02 -15.75 -8.78
N ARG A 102 -13.74 -14.57 -8.21
CA ARG A 102 -14.46 -14.01 -7.08
C ARG A 102 -15.87 -13.51 -7.44
N TYR A 103 -16.02 -12.91 -8.63
CA TYR A 103 -17.26 -12.24 -9.01
C TYR A 103 -18.11 -12.97 -10.04
N LYS A 104 -17.66 -14.13 -10.56
CA LYS A 104 -18.45 -14.97 -11.51
C LYS A 104 -19.90 -15.20 -11.05
N VAL A 105 -20.13 -15.33 -9.74
CA VAL A 105 -21.47 -15.56 -9.17
C VAL A 105 -22.45 -14.41 -9.41
N LEU A 106 -21.97 -13.18 -9.62
CA LEU A 106 -22.82 -12.03 -9.93
C LEU A 106 -23.58 -12.24 -11.24
N ASN A 107 -22.94 -12.88 -12.22
CA ASN A 107 -23.58 -13.21 -13.49
C ASN A 107 -22.92 -14.44 -14.14
N ALA A 108 -23.47 -15.62 -13.85
CA ALA A 108 -22.98 -16.89 -14.42
C ALA A 108 -23.11 -16.95 -15.95
N SER A 109 -24.14 -16.31 -16.53
CA SER A 109 -24.38 -16.29 -17.98
C SER A 109 -23.33 -15.48 -18.74
N ALA A 110 -22.71 -14.48 -18.10
CA ALA A 110 -21.65 -13.69 -18.70
C ALA A 110 -20.34 -14.48 -18.90
N ILE A 111 -20.16 -15.57 -18.15
CA ILE A 111 -18.96 -16.42 -18.18
C ILE A 111 -19.40 -17.90 -18.28
N PRO A 112 -19.72 -18.37 -19.50
CA PRO A 112 -20.13 -19.76 -19.75
C PRO A 112 -19.13 -20.78 -19.21
N GLU A 113 -19.65 -21.85 -18.59
CA GLU A 113 -18.84 -22.96 -18.11
C GLU A 113 -18.33 -23.83 -19.27
N GLY A 114 -17.09 -24.32 -19.15
CA GLY A 114 -16.47 -25.20 -20.16
C GLY A 114 -15.81 -24.49 -21.36
N GLN A 115 -16.04 -23.19 -21.56
CA GLN A 115 -15.28 -22.40 -22.55
C GLN A 115 -14.09 -21.71 -21.91
N PHE A 116 -12.90 -21.88 -22.50
CA PHE A 116 -11.73 -21.11 -22.12
C PHE A 116 -11.90 -19.66 -22.60
N ILE A 117 -12.39 -18.81 -21.70
CA ILE A 117 -12.46 -17.36 -21.90
C ILE A 117 -11.31 -16.73 -21.14
N ASP A 118 -10.52 -15.94 -21.89
CA ASP A 118 -9.47 -15.09 -21.34
C ASP A 118 -9.99 -14.27 -20.15
N SER A 119 -9.20 -14.22 -19.08
CA SER A 119 -9.64 -13.63 -17.81
C SER A 119 -9.94 -12.14 -17.93
N LYS A 120 -9.23 -11.42 -18.82
CA LYS A 120 -9.53 -10.01 -19.07
C LYS A 120 -10.86 -9.87 -19.78
N LYS A 121 -11.08 -10.61 -20.88
CA LYS A 121 -12.35 -10.57 -21.62
C LYS A 121 -13.55 -11.00 -20.78
N ALA A 122 -13.37 -11.99 -19.90
CA ALA A 122 -14.40 -12.41 -18.93
C ALA A 122 -14.73 -11.29 -17.93
N SER A 123 -13.71 -10.61 -17.41
CA SER A 123 -13.89 -9.49 -16.47
C SER A 123 -14.58 -8.29 -17.15
N GLU A 124 -14.24 -8.00 -18.40
CA GLU A 124 -14.89 -6.95 -19.22
C GLU A 124 -16.37 -7.25 -19.44
N LYS A 125 -16.70 -8.48 -19.84
CA LYS A 125 -18.11 -8.92 -20.00
C LYS A 125 -18.88 -8.87 -18.68
N LEU A 126 -18.27 -9.31 -17.59
CA LEU A 126 -18.92 -9.34 -16.29
C LEU A 126 -19.24 -7.92 -15.80
N LEU A 127 -18.25 -7.02 -15.79
CA LEU A 127 -18.47 -5.62 -15.39
C LEU A 127 -19.42 -4.89 -16.34
N GLY A 128 -19.42 -5.22 -17.63
CA GLY A 128 -20.37 -4.66 -18.60
C GLY A 128 -21.80 -5.22 -18.48
N SER A 129 -21.99 -6.33 -17.76
CA SER A 129 -23.31 -6.93 -17.53
C SER A 129 -23.99 -6.44 -16.25
N ILE A 130 -23.26 -5.67 -15.44
CA ILE A 130 -23.73 -5.13 -14.17
C ILE A 130 -23.96 -3.63 -14.37
N ASP A 131 -25.06 -3.11 -13.83
CA ASP A 131 -25.37 -1.69 -13.88
C ASP A 131 -24.50 -0.90 -12.88
N ILE A 132 -23.27 -0.58 -13.31
CA ILE A 132 -22.32 0.22 -12.56
C ILE A 132 -21.73 1.32 -13.44
N ASP A 133 -21.42 2.45 -12.81
CA ASP A 133 -20.78 3.56 -13.51
C ASP A 133 -19.38 3.17 -14.03
N HIS A 134 -19.24 3.14 -15.35
CA HIS A 134 -18.00 2.82 -16.08
C HIS A 134 -16.84 3.81 -15.81
N THR A 135 -17.08 4.95 -15.15
CA THR A 135 -16.01 5.85 -14.70
C THR A 135 -15.37 5.44 -13.38
N GLN A 136 -15.98 4.50 -12.66
CA GLN A 136 -15.51 4.02 -11.35
C GLN A 136 -14.45 2.93 -11.45
N TYR A 137 -14.21 2.38 -12.64
CA TYR A 137 -13.17 1.39 -12.87
C TYR A 137 -12.42 1.60 -14.18
N LYS A 138 -11.23 1.00 -14.30
CA LYS A 138 -10.42 0.98 -15.53
C LYS A 138 -9.74 -0.37 -15.72
N PHE A 139 -9.62 -0.79 -16.97
CA PHE A 139 -8.90 -1.99 -17.37
C PHE A 139 -7.43 -1.66 -17.63
N GLY A 140 -6.51 -2.37 -16.98
CA GLY A 140 -5.09 -2.37 -17.31
C GLY A 140 -4.69 -3.58 -18.14
N HIS A 141 -3.39 -3.81 -18.25
CA HIS A 141 -2.85 -4.98 -18.96
C HIS A 141 -3.12 -6.29 -18.21
N THR A 142 -2.90 -6.31 -16.89
CA THR A 142 -2.99 -7.53 -16.06
C THR A 142 -4.01 -7.44 -14.93
N LYS A 143 -4.53 -6.24 -14.66
CA LYS A 143 -5.39 -5.95 -13.50
C LYS A 143 -6.56 -5.04 -13.88
N VAL A 144 -7.65 -5.16 -13.14
CA VAL A 144 -8.73 -4.17 -13.09
C VAL A 144 -8.44 -3.21 -11.92
N PHE A 145 -8.70 -1.93 -12.16
CA PHE A 145 -8.49 -0.83 -11.23
C PHE A 145 -9.84 -0.25 -10.83
N PHE A 146 -10.07 -0.04 -9.55
CA PHE A 146 -11.34 0.46 -9.01
C PHE A 146 -11.11 1.72 -8.17
N LYS A 147 -12.04 2.66 -8.26
CA LYS A 147 -12.14 3.78 -7.33
C LYS A 147 -12.54 3.29 -5.95
N ALA A 148 -12.30 4.13 -4.94
CA ALA A 148 -12.74 3.84 -3.58
C ALA A 148 -14.27 3.64 -3.54
N GLY A 149 -14.74 2.70 -2.72
CA GLY A 149 -16.17 2.38 -2.56
C GLY A 149 -16.70 1.32 -3.52
N LEU A 150 -16.33 1.35 -4.82
CA LEU A 150 -16.91 0.43 -5.81
C LEU A 150 -16.68 -1.05 -5.46
N LEU A 151 -15.52 -1.41 -4.93
CA LEU A 151 -15.25 -2.79 -4.54
C LEU A 151 -16.17 -3.27 -3.41
N GLY A 152 -16.55 -2.38 -2.49
CA GLY A 152 -17.51 -2.69 -1.42
C GLY A 152 -18.90 -2.99 -1.99
N ILE A 153 -19.36 -2.19 -2.95
CA ILE A 153 -20.63 -2.41 -3.65
C ILE A 153 -20.63 -3.77 -4.36
N LEU A 154 -19.54 -4.12 -5.05
CA LEU A 154 -19.42 -5.43 -5.71
C LEU A 154 -19.44 -6.61 -4.73
N GLU A 155 -18.87 -6.45 -3.53
CA GLU A 155 -18.93 -7.46 -2.48
C GLU A 155 -20.36 -7.59 -1.92
N GLU A 156 -21.05 -6.47 -1.68
CA GLU A 156 -22.43 -6.45 -1.18
C GLU A 156 -23.39 -7.15 -2.17
N MET A 157 -23.33 -6.79 -3.45
CA MET A 157 -24.11 -7.45 -4.50
C MET A 157 -23.82 -8.97 -4.57
N ARG A 158 -22.57 -9.37 -4.31
CA ARG A 158 -22.18 -10.77 -4.31
C ARG A 158 -22.79 -11.51 -3.14
N ASP A 159 -22.70 -10.91 -1.95
CA ASP A 159 -23.19 -11.52 -0.72
C ASP A 159 -24.73 -11.66 -0.76
N GLU A 160 -25.45 -10.67 -1.30
CA GLU A 160 -26.88 -10.77 -1.60
C GLU A 160 -27.20 -11.92 -2.56
N LYS A 161 -26.42 -12.06 -3.64
CA LYS A 161 -26.64 -13.10 -4.64
C LYS A 161 -26.39 -14.50 -4.06
N LEU A 162 -25.35 -14.64 -3.25
CA LEU A 162 -25.05 -15.89 -2.55
C LEU A 162 -26.14 -16.24 -1.54
N ALA A 163 -26.64 -15.28 -0.77
CA ALA A 163 -27.74 -15.49 0.16
C ALA A 163 -29.00 -16.02 -0.55
N GLN A 164 -29.36 -15.44 -1.71
CA GLN A 164 -30.48 -15.93 -2.53
C GLN A 164 -30.29 -17.38 -3.00
N LEU A 165 -29.09 -17.73 -3.45
CA LEU A 165 -28.78 -19.09 -3.93
C LEU A 165 -28.83 -20.12 -2.80
N ILE A 166 -28.27 -19.79 -1.63
CA ILE A 166 -28.31 -20.65 -0.44
C ILE A 166 -29.75 -20.87 0.00
N THR A 167 -30.55 -19.80 0.09
CA THR A 167 -31.97 -19.90 0.48
C THR A 167 -32.75 -20.83 -0.45
N ARG A 168 -32.51 -20.75 -1.77
CA ARG A 168 -33.14 -21.66 -2.75
C ARG A 168 -32.68 -23.11 -2.66
N THR A 169 -31.52 -23.37 -2.08
CA THR A 169 -30.97 -24.73 -1.90
C THR A 169 -31.44 -25.35 -0.59
N GLN A 170 -31.75 -24.51 0.41
CA GLN A 170 -32.26 -24.92 1.72
C GLN A 170 -33.78 -25.14 1.74
N ALA A 171 -34.52 -24.45 0.86
CA ALA A 171 -35.96 -24.64 0.64
C ALA A 171 -36.24 -25.87 -0.24
#